data_AF-A0A3D0WMV3-F1
#
_entry.id   AF-A0A3D0WMV3-F1
#
_cell.length_a   1.000
_cell.length_b   1.000
_cell.length_c   1.000
_cell.angle_alpha   90.00
_cell.angle_beta   90.00
_cell.angle_gamma   90.00
#
_symmetry.space_group_name_H-M   'P 1'
#
loop_
_entity.id
_entity.type
_entity.pdbx_description
1 polymer ?
#
loop_
_entity_poly.entity_id
_entity_poly.type
_entity_poly.pdbx_seq_one_letter_code
_entity_poly.pdbx_strand_id
1 'polypeptide(L)' 'MEININNRPVQVAEGATILEACRSVGIEVPTLCYLKDVSQNASCGVCVV' A
#
# COMPACT_ATOMS: atom_id res chain seq x y z
N MET A 1 11.38 -9.03 -1.20
CA MET A 1 11.55 -8.27 -2.44
C MET A 1 11.92 -6.84 -2.05
N GLU A 2 12.92 -6.25 -2.72
CA GLU A 2 13.30 -4.86 -2.49
C GLU A 2 12.55 -3.93 -3.44
N ILE A 3 11.98 -2.85 -2.90
CA ILE A 3 11.31 -1.78 -3.66
C ILE A 3 11.76 -0.41 -3.12
N ASN A 4 11.51 0.65 -3.88
CA ASN A 4 11.79 2.02 -3.45
C ASN A 4 10.47 2.76 -3.15
N ILE A 5 10.33 3.28 -1.93
CA ILE A 5 9.22 4.13 -1.51
C ILE A 5 9.78 5.49 -1.12
N ASN A 6 9.43 6.57 -1.84
CA ASN A 6 9.96 7.93 -1.60
C ASN A 6 11.50 7.98 -1.51
N ASN A 7 12.18 7.35 -2.48
CA ASN A 7 13.64 7.25 -2.53
C ASN A 7 14.29 6.50 -1.36
N ARG A 8 13.50 5.72 -0.59
CA ARG A 8 14.01 4.85 0.46
C ARG A 8 13.87 3.40 0.01
N PRO A 9 14.96 2.60 0.01
CA PRO A 9 14.87 1.17 -0.26
C PRO A 9 14.17 0.48 0.92
N VAL A 10 13.20 -0.39 0.62
CA VAL A 10 12.36 -1.10 1.58
C VAL A 10 12.27 -2.57 1.18
N GLN A 11 12.48 -3.45 2.15
CA GLN A 11 12.25 -4.88 1.98
C GLN A 11 10.82 -5.24 2.36
N VAL A 12 10.10 -5.86 1.43
CA VAL A 12 8.70 -6.29 1.62
C VAL A 12 8.53 -7.77 1.31
N ALA A 13 7.51 -8.38 1.89
CA ALA A 13 7.13 -9.75 1.57
C ALA A 13 6.68 -9.85 0.10
N GLU A 14 6.99 -10.97 -0.54
CA GLU A 14 6.50 -11.24 -1.88
C GLU A 14 4.97 -11.36 -1.86
N GLY A 15 4.30 -10.73 -2.84
CA GLY A 15 2.84 -10.66 -2.90
C GLY A 15 2.20 -9.54 -2.05
N ALA A 16 2.98 -8.77 -1.30
CA ALA A 16 2.46 -7.60 -0.59
C ALA A 16 1.92 -6.54 -1.56
N THR A 17 0.80 -5.91 -1.19
CA THR A 17 0.23 -4.78 -1.93
C THR A 17 1.03 -3.50 -1.67
N ILE A 18 0.91 -2.51 -2.57
CA ILE A 18 1.54 -1.19 -2.37
C ILE A 18 1.07 -0.53 -1.07
N LEU A 19 -0.21 -0.69 -0.70
CA LEU A 19 -0.74 -0.18 0.57
C LEU A 19 -0.06 -0.80 1.79
N GLU A 20 0.19 -2.11 1.79
CA GLU A 20 0.88 -2.80 2.88
C GLU A 20 2.36 -2.40 2.95
N ALA A 21 2.99 -2.22 1.79
CA ALA A 21 4.36 -1.75 1.68
C ALA A 21 4.54 -0.33 2.22
N CYS A 22 3.64 0.60 1.92
CA CYS A 22 3.67 1.95 2.50
C CYS A 22 3.46 1.92 4.02
N ARG A 23 2.52 1.10 4.50
CA ARG A 23 2.24 0.96 5.94
C ARG A 23 3.42 0.38 6.71
N SER A 24 4.20 -0.53 6.13
CA SER A 24 5.36 -1.15 6.81
C SER A 24 6.46 -0.14 7.16
N VAL A 25 6.50 1.01 6.48
CA VAL A 25 7.44 2.11 6.73
C VAL A 25 6.78 3.35 7.34
N GLY A 26 5.56 3.21 7.85
CA GLY A 26 4.82 4.27 8.53
C GLY A 26 4.25 5.35 7.60
N ILE A 27 4.11 5.05 6.30
CA ILE A 27 3.44 5.93 5.34
C ILE A 27 1.98 5.50 5.23
N GLU A 28 1.07 6.37 5.65
CA GLU A 28 -0.36 6.13 5.53
C GLU A 28 -0.88 6.69 4.20
N VAL A 29 -1.29 5.81 3.30
CA VAL A 29 -2.00 6.17 2.06
C VAL A 29 -3.50 6.15 2.37
N PRO A 30 -4.23 7.25 2.14
CA PRO A 30 -5.65 7.32 2.44
C PRO A 30 -6.45 6.35 1.57
N THR A 31 -7.47 5.74 2.15
CA THR A 31 -8.37 4.80 1.46
C THR A 31 -9.81 5.04 1.90
N LEU A 32 -10.75 5.01 0.97
CA LEU A 32 -12.19 5.05 1.30
C LEU A 32 -12.90 3.71 1.03
N CYS A 33 -12.54 3.02 -0.05
CA CYS A 33 -13.22 1.78 -0.46
C CYS A 33 -12.42 0.50 -0.17
N TYR A 34 -11.18 0.60 0.28
CA TYR A 34 -10.36 -0.52 0.71
C TYR A 34 -10.53 -0.77 2.21
N LEU A 35 -10.86 -2.01 2.57
CA LEU A 35 -10.93 -2.49 3.95
C LEU A 35 -10.31 -3.89 3.98
N LYS A 36 -9.25 -4.07 4.77
CA LYS A 36 -8.52 -5.34 4.85
C LYS A 36 -9.47 -6.49 5.16
N ASP A 37 -9.33 -7.59 4.41
CA ASP A 37 -10.13 -8.82 4.52
C ASP A 37 -11.63 -8.69 4.21
N VAL A 38 -12.12 -7.51 3.81
CA VAL A 38 -13.54 -7.24 3.54
C VAL A 38 -13.77 -6.67 2.13
N SER A 39 -12.98 -5.68 1.71
CA SER A 39 -13.16 -4.99 0.43
C SER A 39 -11.81 -4.59 -0.18
N GLN A 40 -11.64 -4.90 -1.46
CA GLN A 40 -10.45 -4.58 -2.25
C GLN A 40 -10.80 -3.90 -3.58
N ASN A 41 -11.99 -3.31 -3.69
CA ASN A 41 -12.36 -2.58 -4.91
C ASN A 41 -11.63 -1.22 -5.00
N ALA A 42 -11.63 -0.62 -6.19
CA ALA A 42 -10.94 0.63 -6.48
C ALA A 42 -11.91 1.78 -6.86
N SER A 43 -13.15 1.74 -6.38
CA SER A 43 -14.19 2.70 -6.77
C SER A 43 -13.90 4.15 -6.37
N CYS A 44 -13.12 4.38 -5.31
CA CYS A 44 -12.85 5.73 -4.81
C CYS A 44 -11.67 6.44 -5.48
N GLY A 45 -10.71 5.72 -6.06
CA GLY A 45 -9.50 6.31 -6.65
C GLY A 45 -8.56 7.09 -5.70
N VAL A 46 -8.81 7.08 -4.39
CA VAL A 46 -8.06 7.91 -3.41
C VAL A 46 -6.63 7.40 -3.17
N CYS A 47 -6.39 6.10 -3.35
CA CYS A 47 -5.09 5.46 -3.08
C CYS A 47 -4.23 5.27 -4.33
N VAL A 48 -4.39 6.12 -5.35
CA VAL A 48 -3.55 6.09 -6.56
C VAL A 48 -2.19 6.68 -6.23
N VAL A 49 -1.14 5.85 -6.33
CA VAL A 49 0.27 6.16 -6.01
C VAL A 49 1.20 5.44 -6.97
#